data_AF-K7GF92-F1
#
_entry.id   AF-K7GF92-F1
#
_cell.length_a   1.000
_cell.length_b   1.000
_cell.length_c   1.000
_cell.angle_alpha   90.00
_cell.angle_beta   90.00
_cell.angle_gamma   90.00
#
_symmetry.space_group_name_H-M   'P 1'
#
loop_
_entity.id
_entity.type
_entity.pdbx_description
1 polymer ?
#
loop_
_entity_poly.entity_id
_entity_poly.type
_entity_poly.pdbx_seq_one_letter_code
_entity_poly.pdbx_strand_id
1 'polypeptide(L)'
;MSEKLKILQEKKSPKVNGMGYQGTKGQASNDLLEFLHSQIDKAEVSIGAKLPSEYGVVPFESFTSMKVFQLEMGLTRHPEEKPVRKDKRDELVEVIEAGLEVINNPDEEDGQDDDDGIGERQLYNENDFIEGYYRTERDKGTQYELYYKKTDVMEYRHVTLFRPFGPLMKVKSETVDISRSVINIIVPLAGRTEAFAQFMQNFRDVCIHQDKRIHLTVVYFGQDGLSEVRSILESVARETNFHNYTLVSLNEEFNRGRGLDMGARAWEKGEVLMFFCDVDIYFTAEFLNSCRLNAEPGKKVFYPVVFSLYNPAIVYANQDVPPPVEHQLVHKKDSGFWRDFGFGMTCQYRTDFLTVGGFDLEVKGWGGEDVHLYRKYLHGDLIVIRTPVPGLFHLWHEKHCADELTPEQYRMCIQSKAMNEASHSHLGMLVFRGEIETHLRKQAYRTNSEAID
;
A
#
# COMPACT_ATOMS: atom_id res chain seq x y z
N MET A 1 -13.30 -18.00 24.56
CA MET A 1 -13.01 -19.21 23.72
C MET A 1 -14.29 -19.97 23.32
N SER A 2 -14.78 -19.74 22.11
CA SER A 2 -15.95 -20.43 21.50
C SER A 2 -15.66 -21.90 21.18
N GLU A 3 -16.69 -22.75 21.29
CA GLU A 3 -16.63 -24.21 21.13
C GLU A 3 -16.17 -24.63 19.72
N LYS A 4 -16.36 -23.79 18.71
CA LYS A 4 -15.92 -24.04 17.32
C LYS A 4 -14.40 -23.89 17.14
N LEU A 5 -13.79 -22.90 17.78
CA LEU A 5 -12.33 -22.74 17.84
C LEU A 5 -11.64 -23.90 18.57
N LYS A 6 -12.28 -24.45 19.62
CA LYS A 6 -11.83 -25.69 20.28
C LYS A 6 -11.91 -26.91 19.35
N ILE A 7 -13.00 -27.05 18.61
CA ILE A 7 -13.20 -28.21 17.71
C ILE A 7 -12.19 -28.24 16.56
N LEU A 8 -11.71 -27.08 16.09
CA LEU A 8 -10.65 -27.00 15.06
C LEU A 8 -9.27 -27.39 15.61
N GLN A 9 -8.99 -27.15 16.90
CA GLN A 9 -7.78 -27.63 17.56
C GLN A 9 -7.82 -29.15 17.85
N GLU A 10 -9.00 -29.77 17.92
CA GLU A 10 -9.16 -31.16 18.39
C GLU A 10 -9.31 -32.24 17.30
N LYS A 11 -9.31 -31.90 15.99
CA LYS A 11 -9.47 -32.92 14.92
C LYS A 11 -8.22 -33.79 14.73
N LYS A 12 -8.18 -34.91 15.46
CA LYS A 12 -7.26 -36.06 15.28
C LYS A 12 -7.29 -36.61 13.85
N SER A 13 -6.10 -36.80 13.29
CA SER A 13 -5.82 -37.55 12.06
C SER A 13 -6.04 -39.08 12.24
N PRO A 14 -6.24 -39.84 11.13
CA PRO A 14 -6.66 -41.24 11.18
C PRO A 14 -5.54 -42.17 11.67
N LYS A 15 -5.93 -43.19 12.42
CA LYS A 15 -5.06 -44.19 13.08
C LYS A 15 -4.07 -44.85 12.11
N VAL A 16 -2.78 -44.69 12.38
CA VAL A 16 -1.71 -45.61 11.94
C VAL A 16 -1.17 -46.32 13.18
N ASN A 17 -1.23 -47.65 13.18
CA ASN A 17 -0.70 -48.50 14.24
C ASN A 17 0.83 -48.53 14.17
N GLY A 18 1.50 -48.16 15.25
CA GLY A 18 2.95 -48.27 15.38
C GLY A 18 3.46 -47.92 16.79
N MET A 19 3.72 -48.97 17.55
CA MET A 19 4.51 -49.12 18.80
C MET A 19 5.13 -47.86 19.48
N GLY A 20 4.67 -47.61 20.71
CA GLY A 20 5.55 -47.51 21.89
C GLY A 20 6.42 -46.26 22.08
N TYR A 21 5.80 -45.12 22.42
CA TYR A 21 6.43 -44.11 23.30
C TYR A 21 5.40 -43.68 24.35
N GLN A 22 5.64 -44.04 25.60
CA GLN A 22 4.86 -43.62 26.77
C GLN A 22 5.32 -42.22 27.20
N GLY A 23 5.11 -41.26 26.30
CA GLY A 23 5.01 -39.83 26.59
C GLY A 23 3.53 -39.46 26.68
N THR A 24 3.16 -38.89 27.81
CA THR A 24 1.83 -38.41 28.22
C THR A 24 1.14 -37.56 27.13
N LYS A 25 0.02 -38.04 26.57
CA LYS A 25 -0.78 -37.29 25.55
C LYS A 25 -1.13 -35.84 25.95
N GLY A 26 -1.29 -35.57 27.24
CA GLY A 26 -1.54 -34.21 27.76
C GLY A 26 -0.29 -33.32 27.75
N GLN A 27 0.90 -33.89 27.92
CA GLN A 27 2.15 -33.14 27.86
C GLN A 27 2.49 -32.78 26.41
N ALA A 28 2.34 -33.73 25.47
CA ALA A 28 2.51 -33.44 24.04
C ALA A 28 1.53 -32.38 23.51
N SER A 29 0.32 -32.25 24.09
CA SER A 29 -0.64 -31.20 23.73
C SER A 29 -0.22 -29.83 24.28
N ASN A 30 0.34 -29.79 25.48
CA ASN A 30 0.86 -28.56 26.08
C ASN A 30 2.15 -28.11 25.38
N ASP A 31 3.07 -29.04 25.09
CA ASP A 31 4.32 -28.77 24.36
C ASP A 31 4.02 -28.19 22.96
N LEU A 32 2.95 -28.68 22.31
CA LEU A 32 2.48 -28.13 21.03
C LEU A 32 1.96 -26.70 21.19
N LEU A 33 1.06 -26.44 22.16
CA LEU A 33 0.54 -25.09 22.39
C LEU A 33 1.65 -24.09 22.74
N GLU A 34 2.61 -24.51 23.58
CA GLU A 34 3.78 -23.71 23.91
C GLU A 34 4.64 -23.44 22.67
N PHE A 35 4.84 -24.43 21.80
CA PHE A 35 5.53 -24.24 20.52
C PHE A 35 4.83 -23.19 19.65
N LEU A 36 3.50 -23.28 19.49
CA LEU A 36 2.71 -22.36 18.66
C LEU A 36 2.76 -20.93 19.22
N HIS A 37 2.63 -20.75 20.53
CA HIS A 37 2.81 -19.43 21.17
C HIS A 37 4.22 -18.89 20.98
N SER A 38 5.25 -19.73 21.09
CA SER A 38 6.64 -19.28 20.87
C SER A 38 6.88 -18.81 19.43
N GLN A 39 6.12 -19.31 18.44
CA GLN A 39 6.22 -18.81 17.06
C GLN A 39 5.63 -17.41 16.95
N ILE A 40 4.52 -17.13 17.63
CA ILE A 40 3.91 -15.80 17.69
C ILE A 40 4.87 -14.82 18.37
N ASP A 41 5.47 -15.21 19.49
CA ASP A 41 6.41 -14.36 20.24
C ASP A 41 7.68 -14.02 19.44
N LYS A 42 8.10 -14.93 18.54
CA LYS A 42 9.25 -14.71 17.65
C LYS A 42 8.88 -13.95 16.37
N ALA A 43 7.61 -13.94 16.00
CA ALA A 43 7.14 -13.28 14.79
C ALA A 43 7.05 -11.77 15.01
N GLU A 44 7.17 -11.00 13.94
CA GLU A 44 7.11 -9.54 13.99
C GLU A 44 5.65 -9.05 14.10
N VAL A 45 4.89 -9.55 15.08
CA VAL A 45 3.46 -9.23 15.22
C VAL A 45 3.26 -8.08 16.22
N SER A 46 3.93 -8.14 17.37
CA SER A 46 3.76 -7.17 18.46
C SER A 46 4.85 -6.10 18.52
N ILE A 47 6.04 -6.38 17.99
CA ILE A 47 7.22 -5.51 18.03
C ILE A 47 7.95 -5.62 16.68
N GLY A 48 8.43 -4.49 16.15
CA GLY A 48 9.18 -4.43 14.90
C GLY A 48 10.53 -5.13 14.99
N ALA A 49 10.95 -5.78 13.90
CA ALA A 49 12.23 -6.44 13.82
C ALA A 49 13.31 -5.47 13.30
N LYS A 50 14.47 -5.45 13.96
CA LYS A 50 15.61 -4.69 13.45
C LYS A 50 16.20 -5.38 12.24
N LEU A 51 16.05 -4.76 11.08
CA LEU A 51 16.52 -5.30 9.82
C LEU A 51 17.76 -4.52 9.33
N PRO A 52 18.75 -5.21 8.73
CA PRO A 52 19.99 -4.57 8.28
C PRO A 52 19.79 -3.72 7.02
N SER A 53 18.77 -4.04 6.23
CA SER A 53 18.42 -3.32 4.99
C SER A 53 17.00 -3.66 4.55
N GLU A 54 16.50 -2.91 3.57
CA GLU A 54 15.23 -3.10 2.90
C GLU A 54 15.04 -4.50 2.30
N TYR A 55 16.13 -5.20 1.98
CA TYR A 55 16.09 -6.55 1.42
C TYR A 55 15.74 -7.63 2.46
N GLY A 56 15.83 -7.31 3.75
CA GLY A 56 15.42 -8.22 4.83
C GLY A 56 13.91 -8.19 5.11
N VAL A 57 13.18 -7.25 4.51
CA VAL A 57 11.75 -7.05 4.79
C VAL A 57 10.93 -8.09 4.06
N VAL A 58 10.02 -8.75 4.79
CA VAL A 58 8.96 -9.57 4.19
C VAL A 58 7.71 -8.70 4.08
N PRO A 59 7.37 -8.19 2.88
CA PRO A 59 6.21 -7.33 2.71
C PRO A 59 4.91 -8.14 2.82
N PHE A 60 3.83 -7.44 3.14
CA PHE A 60 2.49 -7.98 3.10
C PHE A 60 1.94 -7.99 1.67
N GLU A 61 1.20 -9.03 1.33
CA GLU A 61 0.23 -9.01 0.26
C GLU A 61 -1.10 -8.46 0.79
N SER A 62 -1.87 -7.77 -0.05
CA SER A 62 -3.19 -7.25 0.33
C SER A 62 -4.30 -8.01 -0.38
N PHE A 63 -5.46 -8.10 0.26
CA PHE A 63 -6.61 -8.79 -0.29
C PHE A 63 -7.94 -8.18 0.15
N THR A 64 -8.94 -8.46 -0.67
CA THR A 64 -10.36 -8.27 -0.38
C THR A 64 -11.05 -9.65 -0.46
N SER A 65 -12.35 -9.72 -0.23
CA SER A 65 -13.11 -10.96 -0.45
C SER A 65 -13.01 -11.49 -1.89
N MET A 66 -12.66 -10.64 -2.86
CA MET A 66 -12.71 -10.97 -4.28
C MET A 66 -11.36 -10.98 -5.00
N LYS A 67 -10.36 -10.28 -4.46
CA LYS A 67 -9.10 -9.98 -5.14
C LYS A 67 -7.93 -10.08 -4.19
N VAL A 68 -6.79 -10.52 -4.72
CA VAL A 68 -5.48 -10.51 -4.05
C VAL A 68 -4.52 -9.67 -4.90
N PHE A 69 -3.72 -8.84 -4.23
CA PHE A 69 -2.71 -7.98 -4.83
C PHE A 69 -1.35 -8.39 -4.29
N GLN A 70 -0.46 -8.83 -5.19
CA GLN A 70 0.79 -9.50 -4.83
C GLN A 70 1.99 -8.77 -5.44
N LEU A 71 3.09 -8.68 -4.68
CA LEU A 71 4.35 -8.11 -5.16
C LEU A 71 5.19 -9.15 -5.93
N GLU A 72 5.31 -10.36 -5.38
CA GLU A 72 6.07 -11.45 -6.01
C GLU A 72 5.24 -12.12 -7.12
N MET A 73 5.47 -11.63 -8.33
CA MET A 73 4.68 -11.97 -9.49
C MET A 73 5.06 -13.28 -10.20
N GLY A 74 6.04 -14.03 -9.70
CA GLY A 74 6.49 -15.31 -10.29
C GLY A 74 6.63 -15.27 -11.83
N LEU A 75 6.18 -16.33 -12.50
CA LEU A 75 6.16 -16.41 -13.97
C LEU A 75 4.86 -15.89 -14.60
N THR A 76 3.73 -15.90 -13.87
CA THR A 76 2.41 -15.50 -14.40
C THR A 76 2.27 -13.97 -14.49
N ARG A 77 2.81 -13.25 -13.50
CA ARG A 77 2.88 -11.78 -13.39
C ARG A 77 1.56 -11.04 -13.55
N HIS A 78 0.55 -11.40 -12.76
CA HIS A 78 -0.67 -10.60 -12.65
C HIS A 78 -0.62 -9.76 -11.37
N PRO A 79 -0.61 -8.41 -11.46
CA PRO A 79 -0.60 -7.55 -10.28
C PRO A 79 -1.86 -7.69 -9.41
N GLU A 80 -2.98 -8.06 -10.03
CA GLU A 80 -4.26 -8.36 -9.40
C GLU A 80 -4.69 -9.77 -9.84
N GLU A 81 -5.00 -10.62 -8.88
CA GLU A 81 -5.55 -11.97 -9.13
C GLU A 81 -6.88 -12.16 -8.41
N LYS A 82 -7.81 -12.85 -9.06
CA LYS A 82 -8.93 -13.47 -8.34
C LYS A 82 -8.42 -14.78 -7.75
N PRO A 83 -8.76 -15.13 -6.50
CA PRO A 83 -8.38 -16.42 -5.91
C PRO A 83 -9.17 -17.55 -6.59
N VAL A 84 -8.75 -17.94 -7.80
CA VAL A 84 -9.39 -19.00 -8.60
C VAL A 84 -9.00 -20.39 -8.07
N ARG A 85 -7.77 -20.52 -7.55
CA ARG A 85 -7.30 -21.77 -6.92
C ARG A 85 -8.14 -22.02 -5.67
N LYS A 86 -8.82 -23.16 -5.63
CA LYS A 86 -9.79 -23.51 -4.59
C LYS A 86 -9.19 -23.38 -3.19
N ASP A 87 -7.99 -23.91 -2.98
CA ASP A 87 -7.31 -23.87 -1.70
C ASP A 87 -6.93 -22.46 -1.24
N LYS A 88 -6.38 -21.60 -2.11
CA LYS A 88 -6.13 -20.19 -1.76
C LYS A 88 -7.43 -19.46 -1.39
N ARG A 89 -8.51 -19.72 -2.13
CA ARG A 89 -9.82 -19.12 -1.84
C ARG A 89 -10.37 -19.62 -0.50
N ASP A 90 -10.35 -20.93 -0.30
CA ASP A 90 -10.87 -21.55 0.92
C ASP A 90 -10.04 -21.09 2.16
N GLU A 91 -8.73 -20.85 2.01
CA GLU A 91 -7.88 -20.24 3.04
C GLU A 91 -8.30 -18.81 3.40
N LEU A 92 -8.49 -17.93 2.41
CA LEU A 92 -8.91 -16.55 2.69
C LEU A 92 -10.30 -16.48 3.32
N VAL A 93 -11.22 -17.34 2.88
CA VAL A 93 -12.56 -17.47 3.48
C VAL A 93 -12.45 -17.92 4.94
N GLU A 94 -11.67 -18.96 5.23
CA GLU A 94 -11.43 -19.45 6.60
C GLU A 94 -10.89 -18.33 7.51
N VAL A 95 -9.94 -17.54 7.02
CA VAL A 95 -9.34 -16.43 7.78
C VAL A 95 -10.36 -15.32 8.04
N ILE A 96 -11.16 -14.93 7.04
CA ILE A 96 -12.22 -13.91 7.19
C ILE A 96 -13.29 -14.39 8.19
N GLU A 97 -13.73 -15.64 8.10
CA GLU A 97 -14.70 -16.24 9.02
C GLU A 97 -14.15 -16.30 10.44
N ALA A 98 -12.87 -16.67 10.62
CA ALA A 98 -12.22 -16.68 11.92
C ALA A 98 -12.18 -15.28 12.55
N GLY A 99 -11.88 -14.23 11.77
CA GLY A 99 -11.93 -12.85 12.24
C GLY A 99 -13.34 -12.41 12.65
N LEU A 100 -14.38 -12.82 11.90
CA LEU A 100 -15.77 -12.58 12.29
C LEU A 100 -16.16 -13.32 13.58
N GLU A 101 -15.67 -14.54 13.78
CA GLU A 101 -15.90 -15.28 15.03
C GLU A 101 -15.30 -14.53 16.22
N VAL A 102 -14.08 -13.98 16.07
CA VAL A 102 -13.42 -13.16 17.09
C VAL A 102 -14.23 -11.91 17.42
N ILE A 103 -14.64 -11.13 16.42
CA ILE A 103 -15.35 -9.86 16.64
C ILE A 103 -16.75 -10.07 17.25
N ASN A 104 -17.45 -11.12 16.83
CA ASN A 104 -18.80 -11.41 17.30
C ASN A 104 -18.84 -12.16 18.64
N ASN A 105 -17.71 -12.73 19.07
CA ASN A 105 -17.58 -13.43 20.35
C ASN A 105 -16.32 -12.96 21.11
N PRO A 106 -16.26 -11.69 21.51
CA PRO A 106 -15.09 -11.16 22.19
C PRO A 106 -14.91 -11.79 23.57
N ASP A 107 -13.66 -11.97 23.96
CA ASP A 107 -13.27 -12.45 25.28
C ASP A 107 -13.32 -11.29 26.30
N GLU A 108 -13.34 -11.60 27.61
CA GLU A 108 -13.37 -10.59 28.69
C GLU A 108 -12.17 -9.63 28.65
N GLU A 109 -11.03 -10.08 28.11
CA GLU A 109 -9.78 -9.32 27.99
C GLU A 109 -9.75 -8.33 26.81
N ASP A 110 -10.71 -8.40 25.89
CA ASP A 110 -10.74 -7.56 24.68
C ASP A 110 -11.16 -6.10 24.95
N GLY A 111 -11.32 -5.72 26.22
CA GLY A 111 -11.65 -4.36 26.65
C GLY A 111 -12.97 -3.88 26.04
N GLN A 112 -14.09 -4.25 26.63
CA GLN A 112 -15.35 -3.58 26.33
C GLN A 112 -15.38 -2.27 27.13
N ASP A 113 -15.61 -1.15 26.43
CA ASP A 113 -16.19 0.03 27.07
C ASP A 113 -17.56 -0.42 27.63
N ASP A 114 -17.66 -0.55 28.96
CA ASP A 114 -18.86 -0.92 29.72
C ASP A 114 -20.00 0.13 29.60
N ASP A 115 -20.08 0.94 28.53
CA ASP A 115 -20.98 2.11 28.44
C ASP A 115 -21.96 2.14 27.24
N ASP A 116 -22.07 1.10 26.43
CA ASP A 116 -23.19 1.02 25.48
C ASP A 116 -24.40 0.37 26.14
N GLY A 117 -25.10 1.17 26.95
CA GLY A 117 -26.38 0.81 27.54
C GLY A 117 -27.38 0.28 26.51
N ILE A 118 -27.97 -0.88 26.78
CA ILE A 118 -29.24 -1.38 26.21
C ILE A 118 -29.39 -1.13 24.69
N GLY A 119 -28.36 -1.48 23.91
CA GLY A 119 -28.43 -1.58 22.45
C GLY A 119 -28.18 -3.01 22.00
N GLU A 120 -28.94 -3.51 21.02
CA GLU A 120 -28.64 -4.79 20.38
C GLU A 120 -27.23 -4.72 19.77
N ARG A 121 -26.31 -5.55 20.27
CA ARG A 121 -24.95 -5.66 19.75
C ARG A 121 -25.02 -6.05 18.27
N GLN A 122 -24.64 -5.13 17.39
CA GLN A 122 -24.79 -5.34 15.95
C GLN A 122 -23.74 -6.35 15.46
N LEU A 123 -24.20 -7.53 15.02
CA LEU A 123 -23.33 -8.61 14.54
C LEU A 123 -22.68 -8.25 13.21
N TYR A 124 -21.37 -8.48 13.10
CA TYR A 124 -20.60 -8.37 11.86
C TYR A 124 -20.79 -9.61 10.96
N ASN A 125 -20.79 -9.41 9.66
CA ASN A 125 -20.86 -10.45 8.64
C ASN A 125 -19.81 -10.21 7.54
N GLU A 126 -19.74 -11.11 6.55
CA GLU A 126 -18.75 -11.06 5.47
C GLU A 126 -18.76 -9.76 4.66
N ASN A 127 -19.91 -9.10 4.49
CA ASN A 127 -19.99 -7.84 3.76
C ASN A 127 -19.38 -6.66 4.53
N ASP A 128 -19.17 -6.82 5.83
CA ASP A 128 -18.51 -5.81 6.66
C ASP A 128 -16.98 -5.92 6.55
N PHE A 129 -16.43 -6.95 5.91
CA PHE A 129 -14.99 -7.07 5.64
C PHE A 129 -14.56 -6.08 4.55
N ILE A 130 -13.59 -5.23 4.87
CA ILE A 130 -13.12 -4.16 3.97
C ILE A 130 -11.84 -4.58 3.24
N GLU A 131 -10.81 -4.89 4.02
CA GLU A 131 -9.50 -5.26 3.51
C GLU A 131 -8.75 -6.12 4.51
N GLY A 132 -7.83 -6.92 3.99
CA GLY A 132 -6.89 -7.67 4.80
C GLY A 132 -5.49 -7.67 4.21
N TYR A 133 -4.52 -7.92 5.07
CA TYR A 133 -3.11 -8.07 4.72
C TYR A 133 -2.61 -9.40 5.23
N TYR A 134 -1.72 -10.05 4.49
CA TYR A 134 -1.01 -11.21 5.03
C TYR A 134 0.45 -11.25 4.59
N ARG A 135 1.29 -11.84 5.44
CA ARG A 135 2.68 -12.17 5.11
C ARG A 135 3.07 -13.50 5.74
N THR A 136 3.92 -14.24 5.07
CA THR A 136 4.40 -15.55 5.54
C THR A 136 5.89 -15.48 5.86
N GLU A 137 6.22 -15.59 7.14
CA GLU A 137 7.58 -15.85 7.60
C GLU A 137 7.85 -17.36 7.50
N ARG A 138 8.79 -17.74 6.63
CA ARG A 138 8.99 -19.15 6.23
C ARG A 138 9.34 -20.10 7.36
N ASP A 139 9.84 -19.57 8.47
CA ASP A 139 10.27 -20.29 9.67
C ASP A 139 9.32 -20.12 10.86
N LYS A 140 8.29 -19.28 10.76
CA LYS A 140 7.37 -18.98 11.88
C LYS A 140 5.89 -19.21 11.58
N GLY A 141 5.42 -18.80 10.40
CA GLY A 141 4.01 -18.91 10.03
C GLY A 141 3.49 -17.72 9.23
N THR A 142 2.16 -17.65 9.09
CA THR A 142 1.49 -16.55 8.36
C THR A 142 0.76 -15.62 9.32
N GLN A 143 1.05 -14.32 9.23
CA GLN A 143 0.34 -13.25 9.92
C GLN A 143 -0.78 -12.73 9.01
N TYR A 144 -1.94 -12.42 9.60
CA TYR A 144 -3.06 -11.77 8.93
C TYR A 144 -3.53 -10.57 9.74
N GLU A 145 -3.72 -9.43 9.07
CA GLU A 145 -4.39 -8.24 9.61
C GLU A 145 -5.73 -8.09 8.89
N LEU A 146 -6.83 -7.99 9.63
CA LEU A 146 -8.19 -7.97 9.08
C LEU A 146 -8.94 -6.75 9.57
N TYR A 147 -9.55 -6.01 8.65
CA TYR A 147 -10.30 -4.80 8.94
C TYR A 147 -11.76 -4.96 8.54
N TYR A 148 -12.65 -4.76 9.51
CA TYR A 148 -14.09 -4.81 9.32
C TYR A 148 -14.73 -3.50 9.73
N LYS A 149 -15.79 -3.10 9.05
CA LYS A 149 -16.49 -1.85 9.32
C LYS A 149 -17.96 -1.96 8.92
N LYS A 150 -18.82 -1.40 9.77
CA LYS A 150 -20.23 -1.17 9.46
C LYS A 150 -20.39 0.04 8.55
N THR A 151 -21.38 -0.01 7.66
CA THR A 151 -21.72 1.10 6.76
C THR A 151 -21.92 2.40 7.54
N ASP A 152 -21.40 3.51 7.00
CA ASP A 152 -21.51 4.87 7.54
C ASP A 152 -20.87 5.15 8.92
N VAL A 153 -20.12 4.20 9.49
CA VAL A 153 -19.35 4.41 10.73
C VAL A 153 -17.87 4.62 10.42
N MET A 154 -17.18 5.54 11.10
CA MET A 154 -15.72 5.73 10.97
C MET A 154 -14.91 4.88 11.97
N GLU A 155 -15.56 3.85 12.51
CA GLU A 155 -15.00 2.90 13.45
C GLU A 155 -14.75 1.56 12.74
N TYR A 156 -13.54 1.03 12.91
CA TYR A 156 -13.11 -0.24 12.34
C TYR A 156 -12.87 -1.24 13.47
N ARG A 157 -13.25 -2.50 13.24
CA ARG A 157 -12.77 -3.63 14.03
C ARG A 157 -11.54 -4.19 13.36
N HIS A 158 -10.44 -4.20 14.10
CA HIS A 158 -9.16 -4.71 13.65
C HIS A 158 -8.87 -6.03 14.37
N VAL A 159 -8.56 -7.07 13.61
CA VAL A 159 -8.19 -8.39 14.15
C VAL A 159 -6.88 -8.84 13.54
N THR A 160 -5.93 -9.17 14.42
CA THR A 160 -4.67 -9.79 14.05
C THR A 160 -4.76 -11.29 14.35
N LEU A 161 -4.60 -12.11 13.32
CA LEU A 161 -4.52 -13.57 13.43
C LEU A 161 -3.12 -14.06 13.03
N PHE A 162 -2.68 -15.18 13.62
CA PHE A 162 -1.44 -15.84 13.25
C PHE A 162 -1.67 -17.33 13.02
N ARG A 163 -1.06 -17.89 11.96
CA ARG A 163 -1.09 -19.31 11.63
C ARG A 163 0.32 -19.90 11.79
N PRO A 164 0.67 -20.45 12.97
CA PRO A 164 1.98 -21.05 13.23
C PRO A 164 2.06 -22.49 12.69
N PHE A 165 2.10 -22.65 11.36
CA PHE A 165 2.11 -23.96 10.67
C PHE A 165 1.06 -24.96 11.16
N GLY A 166 -0.04 -24.46 11.72
CA GLY A 166 -1.06 -25.21 12.43
C GLY A 166 -2.41 -24.45 12.40
N PRO A 167 -3.22 -24.50 13.47
CA PRO A 167 -4.48 -23.78 13.51
C PRO A 167 -4.29 -22.25 13.55
N LEU A 168 -5.28 -21.49 13.08
CA LEU A 168 -5.32 -20.05 13.27
C LEU A 168 -5.44 -19.71 14.77
N MET A 169 -4.68 -18.70 15.19
CA MET A 169 -4.65 -18.21 16.55
C MET A 169 -4.95 -16.71 16.56
N LYS A 170 -5.83 -16.28 17.46
CA LYS A 170 -6.07 -14.86 17.72
C LYS A 170 -4.84 -14.28 18.42
N VAL A 171 -4.29 -13.20 17.88
CA VAL A 171 -3.21 -12.44 18.53
C VAL A 171 -3.76 -11.16 19.16
N LYS A 172 -4.59 -10.42 18.41
CA LYS A 172 -5.14 -9.13 18.85
C LYS A 172 -6.53 -8.92 18.28
N SER A 173 -7.40 -8.27 19.05
CA SER A 173 -8.66 -7.69 18.55
C SER A 173 -8.85 -6.33 19.20
N GLU A 174 -9.17 -5.31 18.41
CA GLU A 174 -9.37 -3.95 18.91
C GLU A 174 -10.36 -3.16 18.04
N THR A 175 -10.84 -2.05 18.61
CA THR A 175 -11.60 -1.03 17.90
C THR A 175 -10.68 0.12 17.52
N VAL A 176 -10.69 0.52 16.25
CA VAL A 176 -9.92 1.67 15.75
C VAL A 176 -10.88 2.73 15.23
N ASP A 177 -11.04 3.82 16.00
CA ASP A 177 -11.78 4.99 15.55
C ASP A 177 -10.86 5.93 14.76
N ILE A 178 -11.16 6.10 13.47
CA ILE A 178 -10.42 7.01 12.59
C ILE A 178 -11.13 8.35 12.40
N SER A 179 -12.23 8.61 13.12
CA SER A 179 -13.10 9.79 12.96
C SER A 179 -12.36 11.11 13.12
N ARG A 180 -11.40 11.18 14.05
CA ARG A 180 -10.65 12.41 14.41
C ARG A 180 -9.27 12.52 13.76
N SER A 181 -8.81 11.49 13.06
CA SER A 181 -7.45 11.44 12.51
C SER A 181 -7.33 12.30 11.25
N VAL A 182 -6.66 13.44 11.37
CA VAL A 182 -6.35 14.32 10.24
C VAL A 182 -5.09 13.84 9.52
N ILE A 183 -5.10 13.81 8.19
CA ILE A 183 -3.90 13.57 7.39
C ILE A 183 -3.39 14.88 6.83
N ASN A 184 -2.11 15.20 7.06
CA ASN A 184 -1.40 16.26 6.35
C ASN A 184 -0.72 15.66 5.12
N ILE A 185 -1.26 15.91 3.93
CA ILE A 185 -0.64 15.51 2.66
C ILE A 185 0.43 16.54 2.32
N ILE A 186 1.69 16.12 2.23
CA ILE A 186 2.82 17.00 1.96
C ILE A 186 3.33 16.74 0.55
N VAL A 187 3.25 17.77 -0.30
CA VAL A 187 3.60 17.71 -1.72
C VAL A 187 4.74 18.70 -2.02
N PRO A 188 5.97 18.22 -2.28
CA PRO A 188 7.05 19.05 -2.79
C PRO A 188 6.86 19.27 -4.30
N LEU A 189 7.07 20.50 -4.78
CA LEU A 189 6.76 20.88 -6.16
C LEU A 189 7.74 21.93 -6.74
N ALA A 190 8.05 21.84 -8.03
CA ALA A 190 8.74 22.87 -8.80
C ALA A 190 8.29 22.83 -10.27
N GLY A 191 7.87 23.97 -10.83
CA GLY A 191 7.53 24.15 -12.27
C GLY A 191 6.33 23.37 -12.83
N ARG A 192 6.02 22.17 -12.30
CA ARG A 192 5.01 21.23 -12.82
C ARG A 192 3.57 21.63 -12.49
N THR A 193 3.16 22.82 -12.93
CA THR A 193 1.85 23.42 -12.61
C THR A 193 0.68 22.65 -13.22
N GLU A 194 0.82 22.11 -14.44
CA GLU A 194 -0.19 21.26 -15.07
C GLU A 194 -0.44 19.97 -14.27
N ALA A 195 0.64 19.29 -13.83
CA ALA A 195 0.53 18.11 -12.98
C ALA A 195 -0.13 18.45 -11.65
N PHE A 196 0.20 19.62 -11.08
CA PHE A 196 -0.44 20.10 -9.86
C PHE A 196 -1.93 20.41 -10.05
N ALA A 197 -2.33 20.95 -11.20
CA ALA A 197 -3.75 21.14 -11.52
C ALA A 197 -4.50 19.80 -11.58
N GLN A 198 -3.90 18.77 -12.21
CA GLN A 198 -4.46 17.41 -12.25
C GLN A 198 -4.55 16.79 -10.85
N PHE A 199 -3.49 16.94 -10.03
CA PHE A 199 -3.48 16.52 -8.63
C PHE A 199 -4.61 17.18 -7.84
N MET A 200 -4.82 18.48 -8.04
CA MET A 200 -5.86 19.23 -7.33
C MET A 200 -7.28 18.82 -7.74
N GLN A 201 -7.50 18.28 -8.95
CA GLN A 201 -8.77 17.67 -9.33
C GLN A 201 -9.04 16.41 -8.49
N ASN A 202 -8.08 15.48 -8.43
CA ASN A 202 -8.20 14.29 -7.59
C ASN A 202 -8.34 14.65 -6.10
N PHE A 203 -7.55 15.62 -5.61
CA PHE A 203 -7.63 16.13 -4.24
C PHE A 203 -9.01 16.72 -3.94
N ARG A 204 -9.61 17.48 -4.86
CA ARG A 204 -10.96 18.03 -4.68
C ARG A 204 -11.98 16.92 -4.47
N ASP A 205 -11.97 15.91 -5.32
CA ASP A 205 -12.96 14.84 -5.27
C ASP A 205 -12.77 13.92 -4.07
N VAL A 206 -11.54 13.62 -3.70
CA VAL A 206 -11.24 12.66 -2.62
C VAL A 206 -11.11 13.35 -1.27
N CYS A 207 -10.32 14.41 -1.16
CA CYS A 207 -10.04 15.04 0.14
C CYS A 207 -11.13 16.03 0.56
N ILE A 208 -11.67 16.82 -0.37
CA ILE A 208 -12.62 17.88 -0.03
C ILE A 208 -14.06 17.34 -0.02
N HIS A 209 -14.45 16.58 -1.05
CA HIS A 209 -15.83 16.09 -1.17
C HIS A 209 -16.08 14.81 -0.35
N GLN A 210 -15.15 13.86 -0.32
CA GLN A 210 -15.34 12.57 0.34
C GLN A 210 -14.79 12.54 1.79
N ASP A 211 -13.47 12.65 1.98
CA ASP A 211 -12.84 12.40 3.30
C ASP A 211 -13.00 13.53 4.32
N LYS A 212 -12.83 14.79 3.88
CA LYS A 212 -13.00 16.05 4.65
C LYS A 212 -12.04 16.26 5.83
N ARG A 213 -11.15 15.32 6.15
CA ARG A 213 -10.24 15.38 7.31
C ARG A 213 -8.79 15.43 6.85
N ILE A 214 -8.53 16.34 5.92
CA ILE A 214 -7.25 16.49 5.24
C ILE A 214 -6.77 17.93 5.38
N HIS A 215 -5.45 18.07 5.57
CA HIS A 215 -4.72 19.30 5.35
C HIS A 215 -3.74 19.10 4.20
N LEU A 216 -3.59 20.09 3.33
CA LEU A 216 -2.61 20.06 2.22
C LEU A 216 -1.44 20.99 2.52
N THR A 217 -0.22 20.48 2.56
CA THR A 217 1.00 21.28 2.62
C THR A 217 1.73 21.19 1.30
N VAL A 218 1.75 22.29 0.53
CA VAL A 218 2.54 22.40 -0.70
C VAL A 218 3.85 23.09 -0.37
N VAL A 219 4.97 22.46 -0.69
CA VAL A 219 6.31 23.05 -0.55
C VAL A 219 6.86 23.34 -1.95
N TYR A 220 6.83 24.61 -2.34
CA TYR A 220 7.14 25.06 -3.68
C TYR A 220 8.57 25.59 -3.78
N PHE A 221 9.33 25.09 -4.75
CA PHE A 221 10.70 25.51 -5.04
C PHE A 221 10.75 26.42 -6.27
N GLY A 222 11.46 27.55 -6.14
CA GLY A 222 11.64 28.55 -7.19
C GLY A 222 10.49 29.55 -7.29
N GLN A 223 10.61 30.46 -8.26
CA GLN A 223 9.60 31.49 -8.56
C GLN A 223 8.73 31.13 -9.77
N ASP A 224 9.31 30.46 -10.76
CA ASP A 224 8.64 30.10 -12.01
C ASP A 224 7.49 29.14 -11.72
N GLY A 225 6.24 29.56 -12.00
CA GLY A 225 5.02 28.78 -11.75
C GLY A 225 4.40 28.96 -10.35
N LEU A 226 5.07 29.63 -9.41
CA LEU A 226 4.55 29.84 -8.04
C LEU A 226 3.22 30.60 -8.03
N SER A 227 3.09 31.63 -8.88
CA SER A 227 1.85 32.41 -9.01
C SER A 227 0.69 31.58 -9.53
N GLU A 228 0.96 30.63 -10.43
CA GLU A 228 -0.06 29.73 -10.97
C GLU A 228 -0.51 28.72 -9.91
N VAL A 229 0.42 28.09 -9.18
CA VAL A 229 0.10 27.22 -8.04
C VAL A 229 -0.75 27.94 -6.99
N ARG A 230 -0.36 29.18 -6.65
CA ARG A 230 -1.15 30.03 -5.74
C ARG A 230 -2.56 30.27 -6.29
N SER A 231 -2.68 30.61 -7.57
CA SER A 231 -3.98 30.82 -8.21
C SER A 231 -4.85 29.56 -8.19
N ILE A 232 -4.27 28.37 -8.42
CA ILE A 232 -4.98 27.08 -8.35
C ILE A 232 -5.52 26.86 -6.93
N LEU A 233 -4.67 27.00 -5.91
CA LEU A 233 -5.06 26.85 -4.50
C LEU A 233 -6.16 27.84 -4.11
N GLU A 234 -6.03 29.12 -4.49
CA GLU A 234 -7.01 30.15 -4.23
C GLU A 234 -8.35 29.89 -4.96
N SER A 235 -8.31 29.38 -6.19
CA SER A 235 -9.54 29.03 -6.93
C SER A 235 -10.27 27.90 -6.23
N VAL A 236 -9.58 26.82 -5.89
CA VAL A 236 -10.16 25.70 -5.15
C VAL A 236 -10.72 26.17 -3.80
N ALA A 237 -9.98 27.01 -3.07
CA ALA A 237 -10.43 27.56 -1.80
C ALA A 237 -11.73 28.39 -1.94
N ARG A 238 -11.82 29.26 -2.95
CA ARG A 238 -13.05 30.05 -3.21
C ARG A 238 -14.22 29.19 -3.67
N GLU A 239 -13.98 28.20 -4.53
CA GLU A 239 -15.04 27.36 -5.12
C GLU A 239 -15.60 26.33 -4.14
N THR A 240 -14.77 25.84 -3.21
CA THR A 240 -15.12 24.71 -2.33
C THR A 240 -15.15 25.07 -0.85
N ASN A 241 -14.80 26.31 -0.48
CA ASN A 241 -14.64 26.78 0.90
C ASN A 241 -13.57 25.98 1.69
N PHE A 242 -12.56 25.45 0.98
CA PHE A 242 -11.47 24.69 1.58
C PHE A 242 -10.29 25.59 1.95
N HIS A 243 -10.04 25.74 3.25
CA HIS A 243 -8.98 26.60 3.80
C HIS A 243 -7.90 25.84 4.57
N ASN A 244 -7.99 24.50 4.62
CA ASN A 244 -7.01 23.65 5.31
C ASN A 244 -5.81 23.36 4.41
N TYR A 245 -5.07 24.39 4.01
CA TYR A 245 -3.82 24.24 3.28
C TYR A 245 -2.74 25.21 3.75
N THR A 246 -1.49 24.84 3.49
CA THR A 246 -0.29 25.65 3.72
C THR A 246 0.53 25.66 2.44
N LEU A 247 0.96 26.84 1.99
CA LEU A 247 1.92 26.99 0.91
C LEU A 247 3.25 27.53 1.48
N VAL A 248 4.28 26.69 1.48
CA VAL A 248 5.65 27.07 1.84
C VAL A 248 6.42 27.33 0.55
N SER A 249 7.00 28.52 0.39
CA SER A 249 7.82 28.87 -0.77
C SER A 249 9.29 28.91 -0.39
N LEU A 250 10.12 28.22 -1.17
CA LEU A 250 11.56 28.13 -1.02
C LEU A 250 12.22 28.66 -2.29
N ASN A 251 13.15 29.61 -2.15
CA ASN A 251 13.90 30.15 -3.28
C ASN A 251 15.22 29.37 -3.49
N GLU A 252 15.08 28.07 -3.72
CA GLU A 252 16.16 27.08 -3.86
C GLU A 252 15.85 26.16 -5.05
N GLU A 253 16.86 25.44 -5.55
CA GLU A 253 16.62 24.36 -6.50
C GLU A 253 15.82 23.22 -5.87
N PHE A 254 15.02 22.52 -6.68
CA PHE A 254 14.17 21.45 -6.20
C PHE A 254 14.97 20.31 -5.59
N ASN A 255 14.67 19.99 -4.33
CA ASN A 255 15.12 18.77 -3.67
C ASN A 255 13.94 18.15 -2.92
N ARG A 256 13.59 16.92 -3.29
CA ARG A 256 12.41 16.22 -2.78
C ARG A 256 12.48 15.98 -1.27
N GLY A 257 13.58 15.40 -0.78
CA GLY A 257 13.79 15.13 0.65
C GLY A 257 13.75 16.41 1.50
N ARG A 258 14.39 17.49 1.01
CA ARG A 258 14.33 18.82 1.62
C ARG A 258 12.90 19.36 1.67
N GLY A 259 12.15 19.22 0.59
CA GLY A 259 10.77 19.68 0.50
C GLY A 259 9.86 18.96 1.49
N LEU A 260 9.97 17.64 1.57
CA LEU A 260 9.21 16.83 2.52
C LEU A 260 9.58 17.13 3.98
N ASP A 261 10.87 17.28 4.30
CA ASP A 261 11.33 17.66 5.64
C ASP A 261 10.79 19.05 6.05
N MET A 262 10.85 20.03 5.14
CA MET A 262 10.28 21.37 5.37
C MET A 262 8.77 21.32 5.55
N GLY A 263 8.05 20.54 4.76
CA GLY A 263 6.60 20.37 4.90
C GLY A 263 6.21 19.71 6.22
N ALA A 264 6.96 18.71 6.67
CA ALA A 264 6.77 18.05 7.97
C ALA A 264 7.00 19.01 9.14
N ARG A 265 8.04 19.85 9.04
CA ARG A 265 8.41 20.83 10.08
C ARG A 265 7.52 22.06 10.11
N ALA A 266 6.94 22.46 8.98
CA ALA A 266 5.99 23.56 8.88
C ALA A 266 4.67 23.29 9.62
N TRP A 267 4.41 22.03 10.00
CA TRP A 267 3.29 21.69 10.87
C TRP A 267 3.59 22.04 12.34
N GLU A 268 2.80 22.95 12.90
CA GLU A 268 2.95 23.44 14.28
C GLU A 268 1.75 23.08 15.19
N LYS A 269 0.70 22.44 14.65
CA LYS A 269 -0.57 22.17 15.35
C LYS A 269 -0.54 20.91 16.22
N GLY A 270 0.63 20.51 16.71
CA GLY A 270 0.82 19.27 17.47
C GLY A 270 1.03 18.03 16.60
N GLU A 271 0.57 16.87 17.08
CA GLU A 271 0.75 15.59 16.38
C GLU A 271 -0.16 15.48 15.15
N VAL A 272 0.33 14.85 14.09
CA VAL A 272 -0.44 14.64 12.86
C VAL A 272 0.08 13.43 12.09
N LEU A 273 -0.84 12.71 11.45
CA LEU A 273 -0.48 11.71 10.46
C LEU A 273 -0.08 12.42 9.16
N MET A 274 1.15 12.23 8.71
CA MET A 274 1.67 12.82 7.48
C MET A 274 1.62 11.80 6.35
N PHE A 275 1.14 12.21 5.19
CA PHE A 275 1.31 11.46 3.94
C PHE A 275 2.30 12.20 3.04
N PHE A 276 3.48 11.62 2.85
CA PHE A 276 4.45 12.13 1.87
C PHE A 276 4.03 11.69 0.47
N CYS A 277 3.80 12.65 -0.41
CA CYS A 277 3.11 12.43 -1.67
C CYS A 277 3.78 13.18 -2.81
N ASP A 278 3.95 12.53 -3.95
CA ASP A 278 4.39 13.19 -5.19
C ASP A 278 3.18 13.76 -5.94
N VAL A 279 3.39 14.79 -6.73
CA VAL A 279 2.31 15.45 -7.49
C VAL A 279 1.64 14.53 -8.52
N ASP A 280 2.33 13.49 -8.97
CA ASP A 280 1.82 12.51 -9.94
C ASP A 280 1.10 11.31 -9.31
N ILE A 281 0.86 11.36 -7.99
CA ILE A 281 0.10 10.33 -7.31
C ILE A 281 -1.39 10.61 -7.47
N TYR A 282 -2.10 9.59 -7.94
CA TYR A 282 -3.56 9.52 -7.90
C TYR A 282 -3.96 8.57 -6.77
N PHE A 283 -4.89 8.99 -5.92
CA PHE A 283 -5.33 8.18 -4.79
C PHE A 283 -6.85 8.22 -4.58
N THR A 284 -7.37 7.28 -3.78
CA THR A 284 -8.78 7.19 -3.41
C THR A 284 -9.02 7.48 -1.92
N ALA A 285 -10.29 7.64 -1.52
CA ALA A 285 -10.64 7.86 -0.12
C ALA A 285 -10.35 6.61 0.75
N GLU A 286 -10.47 5.43 0.17
CA GLU A 286 -10.13 4.15 0.81
C GLU A 286 -8.65 4.10 1.19
N PHE A 287 -7.76 4.55 0.30
CA PHE A 287 -6.33 4.63 0.62
C PHE A 287 -6.06 5.54 1.82
N LEU A 288 -6.74 6.69 1.93
CA LEU A 288 -6.60 7.59 3.08
C LEU A 288 -7.03 6.90 4.39
N ASN A 289 -8.04 6.02 4.34
CA ASN A 289 -8.41 5.20 5.49
C ASN A 289 -7.33 4.15 5.80
N SER A 290 -6.79 3.45 4.79
CA SER A 290 -5.67 2.51 4.99
C SER A 290 -4.45 3.20 5.60
N CYS A 291 -4.16 4.46 5.26
CA CYS A 291 -3.12 5.24 5.93
C CYS A 291 -3.37 5.43 7.43
N ARG A 292 -4.62 5.69 7.84
CA ARG A 292 -4.98 5.86 9.25
C ARG A 292 -4.95 4.54 10.03
N LEU A 293 -5.30 3.44 9.38
CA LEU A 293 -5.35 2.10 10.00
C LEU A 293 -3.95 1.49 10.19
N ASN A 294 -3.02 1.78 9.27
CA ASN A 294 -1.71 1.14 9.23
C ASN A 294 -0.56 2.00 9.81
N ALA A 295 -0.85 3.20 10.29
CA ALA A 295 0.11 4.04 11.01
C ALA A 295 -0.35 4.27 12.46
N GLU A 296 0.57 4.16 13.41
CA GLU A 296 0.29 4.35 14.83
C GLU A 296 1.52 4.97 15.52
N PRO A 297 1.37 6.09 16.27
CA PRO A 297 2.52 6.80 16.85
C PRO A 297 3.34 5.87 17.74
N GLY A 298 4.65 5.81 17.52
CA GLY A 298 5.58 5.00 18.31
C GLY A 298 5.43 3.49 18.13
N LYS A 299 4.57 3.01 17.22
CA LYS A 299 4.40 1.56 16.97
C LYS A 299 4.46 1.15 15.51
N LYS A 300 3.79 1.86 14.60
CA LYS A 300 3.63 1.44 13.19
C LYS A 300 3.86 2.59 12.22
N VAL A 301 4.63 2.32 11.16
CA VAL A 301 4.77 3.20 10.00
C VAL A 301 4.28 2.49 8.74
N PHE A 302 3.55 3.21 7.89
CA PHE A 302 2.97 2.64 6.68
C PHE A 302 3.75 3.06 5.43
N TYR A 303 4.18 2.06 4.66
CA TYR A 303 4.89 2.20 3.38
C TYR A 303 4.08 1.53 2.27
N PRO A 304 3.01 2.18 1.77
CA PRO A 304 2.19 1.64 0.71
C PRO A 304 3.00 1.46 -0.58
N VAL A 305 2.77 0.34 -1.27
CA VAL A 305 3.34 0.09 -2.58
C VAL A 305 2.37 0.55 -3.65
N VAL A 306 2.81 1.53 -4.44
CA VAL A 306 2.01 2.16 -5.50
C VAL A 306 1.95 1.30 -6.77
N PHE A 307 0.83 1.36 -7.49
CA PHE A 307 0.78 0.84 -8.85
C PHE A 307 1.27 1.90 -9.84
N SER A 308 2.39 1.63 -10.51
CA SER A 308 2.95 2.56 -11.50
C SER A 308 2.42 2.26 -12.89
N LEU A 309 1.76 3.24 -13.49
CA LEU A 309 1.29 3.16 -14.86
C LEU A 309 2.47 3.28 -15.84
N TYR A 310 2.37 2.54 -16.94
CA TYR A 310 3.31 2.65 -18.05
C TYR A 310 3.05 3.90 -18.90
N ASN A 311 3.98 4.19 -19.81
CA ASN A 311 3.86 5.28 -20.76
C ASN A 311 2.59 5.11 -21.62
N PRO A 312 1.58 6.00 -21.49
CA PRO A 312 0.33 5.90 -22.24
C PRO A 312 0.55 5.99 -23.75
N ALA A 313 1.58 6.72 -24.20
CA ALA A 313 1.92 6.82 -25.62
C ALA A 313 2.41 5.48 -26.21
N ILE A 314 2.93 4.57 -25.38
CA ILE A 314 3.37 3.24 -25.81
C ILE A 314 2.25 2.20 -25.66
N VAL A 315 1.64 2.12 -24.47
CA VAL A 315 0.66 1.05 -24.20
C VAL A 315 -0.69 1.26 -24.89
N TYR A 316 -0.99 2.50 -25.31
CA TYR A 316 -2.15 2.82 -26.13
C TYR A 316 -1.79 3.25 -27.55
N ALA A 317 -0.61 2.88 -28.06
CA ALA A 317 -0.13 3.27 -29.40
C ALA A 317 -1.06 2.87 -30.58
N ASN A 318 -2.00 1.94 -30.34
CA ASN A 318 -3.01 1.53 -31.32
C ASN A 318 -4.27 2.41 -31.31
N GLN A 319 -4.33 3.42 -30.44
CA GLN A 319 -5.42 4.39 -30.32
C GLN A 319 -4.90 5.77 -30.74
N ASP A 320 -5.77 6.59 -31.33
CA ASP A 320 -5.39 7.95 -31.76
C ASP A 320 -5.03 8.85 -30.57
N VAL A 321 -5.71 8.65 -29.44
CA VAL A 321 -5.51 9.40 -28.19
C VAL A 321 -5.59 8.41 -27.03
N PRO A 322 -4.67 8.46 -26.05
CA PRO A 322 -4.80 7.67 -24.83
C PRO A 322 -6.12 7.94 -24.11
N PRO A 323 -6.72 6.94 -23.45
CA PRO A 323 -7.96 7.14 -22.72
C PRO A 323 -7.75 8.10 -21.53
N PRO A 324 -8.83 8.72 -21.00
CA PRO A 324 -8.74 9.54 -19.78
C PRO A 324 -8.10 8.79 -18.62
N VAL A 325 -7.48 9.53 -17.69
CA VAL A 325 -6.71 8.96 -16.55
C VAL A 325 -7.55 7.94 -15.78
N GLU A 326 -8.82 8.24 -15.52
CA GLU A 326 -9.74 7.40 -14.74
C GLU A 326 -9.93 6.01 -15.37
N HIS A 327 -9.82 5.90 -16.69
CA HIS A 327 -9.91 4.64 -17.41
C HIS A 327 -8.56 3.89 -17.48
N GLN A 328 -7.45 4.57 -17.17
CA GLN A 328 -6.11 3.96 -17.09
C GLN A 328 -5.83 3.32 -15.73
N LEU A 329 -6.60 3.67 -14.68
CA LEU A 329 -6.44 3.20 -13.30
C LEU A 329 -6.85 1.73 -13.11
N VAL A 330 -6.14 0.82 -13.79
CA VAL A 330 -6.40 -0.63 -13.79
C VAL A 330 -5.15 -1.42 -13.45
N HIS A 331 -5.30 -2.44 -12.63
CA HIS A 331 -4.21 -3.34 -12.22
C HIS A 331 -4.01 -4.46 -13.23
N LYS A 332 -3.42 -4.16 -14.39
CA LYS A 332 -3.09 -5.17 -15.40
C LYS A 332 -1.61 -5.19 -15.70
N LYS A 333 -1.12 -6.36 -16.08
CA LYS A 333 0.29 -6.59 -16.45
C LYS A 333 0.76 -5.69 -17.61
N ASP A 334 -0.16 -5.30 -18.48
CA ASP A 334 0.08 -4.48 -19.67
C ASP A 334 -0.17 -2.98 -19.44
N SER A 335 -0.81 -2.58 -18.33
CA SER A 335 -1.03 -1.19 -17.95
C SER A 335 -0.01 -0.66 -16.94
N GLY A 336 0.59 -1.52 -16.12
CA GLY A 336 1.58 -1.10 -15.12
C GLY A 336 2.18 -2.24 -14.30
N PHE A 337 2.73 -1.88 -13.13
CA PHE A 337 3.31 -2.81 -12.17
C PHE A 337 3.32 -2.24 -10.74
N TRP A 338 3.35 -3.09 -9.72
CA TRP A 338 3.59 -2.68 -8.34
C TRP A 338 5.04 -2.24 -8.16
N ARG A 339 5.27 -0.99 -7.73
CA ARG A 339 6.62 -0.42 -7.55
C ARG A 339 7.22 -0.83 -6.21
N ASP A 340 7.61 -2.09 -6.10
CA ASP A 340 8.21 -2.70 -4.90
C ASP A 340 9.60 -2.17 -4.51
N PHE A 341 10.26 -1.43 -5.41
CA PHE A 341 11.56 -0.77 -5.16
C PHE A 341 11.45 0.71 -4.75
N GLY A 342 10.25 1.29 -4.70
CA GLY A 342 10.04 2.69 -4.29
C GLY A 342 9.62 2.83 -2.83
N PHE A 343 10.12 3.87 -2.14
CA PHE A 343 9.80 4.16 -0.74
C PHE A 343 9.34 5.61 -0.52
N GLY A 344 9.13 6.36 -1.60
CA GLY A 344 8.80 7.78 -1.55
C GLY A 344 7.43 8.11 -0.95
N MET A 345 6.46 7.20 -1.06
CA MET A 345 5.11 7.37 -0.53
C MET A 345 5.00 6.66 0.81
N THR A 346 4.72 7.40 1.87
CA THR A 346 4.63 6.87 3.24
C THR A 346 3.65 7.65 4.09
N CYS A 347 2.95 6.93 4.96
CA CYS A 347 2.06 7.47 5.98
C CYS A 347 2.68 7.23 7.36
N GLN A 348 2.98 8.31 8.07
CA GLN A 348 3.76 8.28 9.30
C GLN A 348 3.42 9.46 10.21
N TYR A 349 3.47 9.24 11.53
CA TYR A 349 3.27 10.31 12.48
C TYR A 349 4.48 11.25 12.55
N ARG A 350 4.21 12.52 12.82
CA ARG A 350 5.23 13.57 12.88
C ARG A 350 6.24 13.30 13.98
N THR A 351 5.81 12.87 15.17
CA THR A 351 6.74 12.46 16.23
C THR A 351 7.70 11.38 15.78
N ASP A 352 7.22 10.37 15.07
CA ASP A 352 8.04 9.22 14.66
C ASP A 352 9.09 9.67 13.65
N PHE A 353 8.67 10.45 12.64
CA PHE A 353 9.56 11.04 11.64
C PHE A 353 10.67 11.90 12.27
N LEU A 354 10.32 12.74 13.25
CA LEU A 354 11.30 13.56 13.96
C LEU A 354 12.22 12.73 14.85
N THR A 355 11.70 11.68 15.49
CA THR A 355 12.45 10.80 16.39
C THR A 355 13.51 9.99 15.65
N VAL A 356 13.21 9.51 14.45
CA VAL A 356 14.21 8.85 13.59
C VAL A 356 15.20 9.82 12.94
N GLY A 357 15.05 11.13 13.18
CA GLY A 357 15.95 12.16 12.68
C GLY A 357 15.65 12.63 11.25
N GLY A 358 14.45 12.37 10.72
CA GLY A 358 13.98 12.84 9.43
C GLY A 358 14.85 12.43 8.23
N PHE A 359 14.82 13.22 7.16
CA PHE A 359 15.67 13.00 5.98
C PHE A 359 17.13 13.37 6.26
N ASP A 360 18.04 12.66 5.60
CA ASP A 360 19.42 13.12 5.48
C ASP A 360 19.50 14.24 4.43
N LEU A 361 19.65 15.48 4.91
CA LEU A 361 19.68 16.68 4.07
C LEU A 361 21.04 16.91 3.40
N GLU A 362 22.06 16.10 3.71
CA GLU A 362 23.35 16.14 3.01
C GLU A 362 23.30 15.44 1.65
N VAL A 363 22.26 14.62 1.40
CA VAL A 363 22.01 13.98 0.10
C VAL A 363 21.71 15.06 -0.94
N LYS A 364 22.72 15.39 -1.76
CA LYS A 364 22.60 16.28 -2.91
C LYS A 364 22.20 15.49 -4.16
N GLY A 365 21.29 16.05 -4.95
CA GLY A 365 20.83 15.46 -6.21
C GLY A 365 19.61 14.54 -6.04
N TRP A 366 19.45 13.60 -6.98
CA TRP A 366 18.27 12.73 -7.09
C TRP A 366 18.52 11.32 -6.53
N GLY A 367 17.57 10.84 -5.73
CA GLY A 367 17.43 9.44 -5.35
C GLY A 367 18.17 9.03 -4.07
N GLY A 368 17.62 8.02 -3.39
CA GLY A 368 18.17 7.39 -2.20
C GLY A 368 17.67 7.99 -0.88
N GLU A 369 17.07 9.17 -0.89
CA GLU A 369 16.57 9.83 0.31
C GLU A 369 15.43 9.03 0.97
N ASP A 370 14.57 8.43 0.14
CA ASP A 370 13.44 7.61 0.56
C ASP A 370 13.92 6.27 1.13
N VAL A 371 14.90 5.63 0.48
CA VAL A 371 15.56 4.41 0.97
C VAL A 371 16.26 4.67 2.30
N HIS A 372 16.96 5.80 2.46
CA HIS A 372 17.63 6.15 3.71
C HIS A 372 16.63 6.35 4.86
N LEU A 373 15.54 7.09 4.63
CA LEU A 373 14.48 7.23 5.63
C LEU A 373 13.86 5.87 5.99
N TYR A 374 13.57 5.05 4.99
CA TYR A 374 13.04 3.71 5.21
C TYR A 374 13.95 2.84 6.08
N ARG A 375 15.27 2.82 5.79
CA ARG A 375 16.27 2.12 6.60
C ARG A 375 16.35 2.62 8.03
N LYS A 376 16.17 3.93 8.28
CA LYS A 376 16.12 4.48 9.64
C LYS A 376 14.98 3.85 10.46
N TYR A 377 13.81 3.65 9.85
CA TYR A 377 12.70 2.94 10.51
C TYR A 377 13.01 1.47 10.75
N LEU A 378 13.61 0.78 9.78
CA LEU A 378 14.00 -0.63 9.91
C LEU A 378 15.05 -0.88 11.00
N HIS A 379 15.82 0.14 11.39
CA HIS A 379 16.77 0.06 12.50
C HIS A 379 16.13 0.39 13.86
N GLY A 380 14.91 0.92 13.87
CA GLY A 380 14.13 1.21 15.06
C GLY A 380 13.33 0.00 15.55
N ASP A 381 12.41 0.25 16.49
CA ASP A 381 11.50 -0.75 17.05
C ASP A 381 10.08 -0.65 16.44
N LEU A 382 9.87 0.27 15.48
CA LEU A 382 8.59 0.42 14.78
C LEU A 382 8.36 -0.74 13.81
N ILE A 383 7.13 -1.22 13.75
CA ILE A 383 6.68 -2.18 12.74
C ILE A 383 6.48 -1.42 11.42
N VAL A 384 7.11 -1.92 10.36
CA VAL A 384 6.94 -1.38 9.00
C VAL A 384 5.87 -2.17 8.27
N ILE A 385 4.72 -1.54 8.04
CA ILE A 385 3.65 -2.14 7.23
C ILE A 385 3.89 -1.75 5.76
N ARG A 386 4.33 -2.71 4.94
CA ARG A 386 4.57 -2.52 3.50
C ARG A 386 3.70 -3.46 2.68
N THR A 387 2.81 -2.91 1.84
CA THR A 387 1.85 -3.71 1.07
C THR A 387 1.37 -3.01 -0.21
N PRO A 388 1.00 -3.74 -1.29
CA PRO A 388 0.27 -3.18 -2.43
C PRO A 388 -1.01 -2.48 -1.99
N VAL A 389 -1.24 -1.27 -2.51
CA VAL A 389 -2.49 -0.54 -2.24
C VAL A 389 -3.26 -0.27 -3.54
N PRO A 390 -4.43 -0.91 -3.75
CA PRO A 390 -5.23 -0.79 -4.97
C PRO A 390 -5.74 0.62 -5.28
N GLY A 391 -5.90 1.45 -4.25
CA GLY A 391 -6.36 2.83 -4.38
C GLY A 391 -5.24 3.82 -4.61
N LEU A 392 -4.02 3.40 -4.95
CA LEU A 392 -2.84 4.27 -5.03
C LEU A 392 -2.03 4.04 -6.31
N PHE A 393 -2.07 5.02 -7.21
CA PHE A 393 -1.44 4.98 -8.52
C PHE A 393 -0.38 6.06 -8.66
N HIS A 394 0.72 5.72 -9.32
CA HIS A 394 1.66 6.70 -9.83
C HIS A 394 1.42 6.87 -11.32
N LEU A 395 0.93 8.05 -11.71
CA LEU A 395 0.71 8.40 -13.10
C LEU A 395 2.06 8.46 -13.82
N TRP A 396 2.09 7.99 -15.07
CA TRP A 396 3.31 8.08 -15.85
C TRP A 396 3.64 9.54 -16.13
N HIS A 397 4.89 9.92 -15.95
CA HIS A 397 5.43 11.18 -16.42
C HIS A 397 6.82 10.95 -16.97
N GLU A 398 7.26 11.83 -17.88
CA GLU A 398 8.62 11.74 -18.39
C GLU A 398 9.63 11.94 -17.25
N LYS A 399 10.66 11.11 -17.25
CA LYS A 399 11.78 11.20 -16.32
C LYS A 399 13.02 11.72 -17.05
N HIS A 400 13.61 12.78 -16.52
CA HIS A 400 14.91 13.28 -16.98
C HIS A 400 16.01 12.77 -16.05
N CYS A 401 17.03 12.12 -16.62
CA CYS A 401 18.21 11.65 -15.89
C CYS A 401 19.37 12.57 -16.26
N ALA A 402 19.70 13.51 -15.37
CA ALA A 402 20.71 14.53 -15.61
C ALA A 402 22.12 13.93 -15.75
N ASP A 403 22.96 14.57 -16.57
CA ASP A 403 24.32 14.10 -16.87
C ASP A 403 25.28 14.27 -15.68
N GLU A 404 24.95 15.16 -14.74
CA GLU A 404 25.73 15.46 -13.54
C GLU A 404 25.53 14.42 -12.41
N LEU A 405 24.59 13.49 -12.58
CA LEU A 405 24.34 12.42 -11.62
C LEU A 405 25.58 11.51 -11.49
N THR A 406 25.83 11.01 -10.28
CA THR A 406 26.84 9.96 -10.10
C THR A 406 26.48 8.72 -10.93
N PRO A 407 27.46 7.87 -11.32
CA PRO A 407 27.18 6.67 -12.11
C PRO A 407 26.12 5.75 -11.50
N GLU A 408 26.08 5.66 -10.17
CA GLU A 408 25.07 4.88 -9.45
C GLU A 408 23.67 5.51 -9.53
N GLN A 409 23.55 6.81 -9.26
CA GLN A 409 22.28 7.55 -9.37
C GLN A 409 21.75 7.54 -10.79
N TYR A 410 22.61 7.74 -11.79
CA TYR A 410 22.22 7.68 -13.20
C TYR A 410 21.70 6.29 -13.56
N ARG A 411 22.39 5.22 -13.13
CA ARG A 411 21.93 3.84 -13.34
C ARG A 411 20.57 3.59 -12.70
N MET A 412 20.35 4.05 -11.47
CA MET A 412 19.04 3.94 -10.80
C MET A 412 17.97 4.72 -11.55
N CYS A 413 18.28 5.94 -12.00
CA CYS A 413 17.37 6.79 -12.73
C CYS A 413 16.94 6.14 -14.05
N ILE A 414 17.90 5.70 -14.87
CA ILE A 414 17.62 5.14 -16.19
C ILE A 414 16.93 3.78 -16.11
N GLN A 415 17.27 2.93 -15.12
CA GLN A 415 16.57 1.67 -14.88
C GLN A 415 15.11 1.93 -14.49
N SER A 416 14.88 2.88 -13.60
CA SER A 416 13.53 3.29 -13.25
C SER A 416 12.79 3.87 -14.46
N LYS A 417 13.42 4.69 -15.30
CA LYS A 417 12.80 5.22 -16.53
C LYS A 417 12.38 4.07 -17.45
N ALA A 418 13.31 3.17 -17.78
CA ALA A 418 13.08 2.04 -18.67
C ALA A 418 11.93 1.12 -18.18
N MET A 419 11.85 0.86 -16.87
CA MET A 419 10.76 0.05 -16.30
C MET A 419 9.39 0.71 -16.41
N ASN A 420 9.31 2.04 -16.51
CA ASN A 420 8.03 2.76 -16.62
C ASN A 420 7.56 2.94 -18.06
N GLU A 421 8.33 2.52 -19.07
CA GLU A 421 7.93 2.72 -20.47
C GLU A 421 6.80 1.78 -20.88
N ALA A 422 6.98 0.47 -20.73
CA ALA A 422 5.94 -0.50 -21.05
C ALA A 422 6.23 -1.88 -20.47
N SER A 423 5.23 -2.77 -20.53
CA SER A 423 5.42 -4.19 -20.24
C SER A 423 6.42 -4.83 -21.21
N HIS A 424 7.01 -5.95 -20.78
CA HIS A 424 7.95 -6.71 -21.60
C HIS A 424 7.39 -7.10 -22.98
N SER A 425 6.09 -7.47 -23.04
CA SER A 425 5.43 -7.80 -24.30
C SER A 425 5.28 -6.59 -25.21
N HIS A 426 4.90 -5.42 -24.68
CA HIS A 426 4.79 -4.19 -25.48
C HIS A 426 6.14 -3.76 -26.06
N LEU A 427 7.20 -3.81 -25.25
CA LEU A 427 8.56 -3.52 -25.73
C LEU A 427 9.00 -4.53 -26.80
N GLY A 428 8.69 -5.82 -26.62
CA GLY A 428 8.93 -6.84 -27.65
C GLY A 428 8.22 -6.52 -28.97
N MET A 429 6.95 -6.10 -28.92
CA MET A 429 6.19 -5.71 -30.11
C MET A 429 6.80 -4.49 -30.82
N LEU A 430 7.38 -3.54 -30.08
CA LEU A 430 8.11 -2.42 -30.67
C LEU A 430 9.40 -2.87 -31.36
N VAL A 431 10.16 -3.77 -30.75
CA VAL A 431 11.40 -4.33 -31.33
C VAL A 431 11.12 -5.07 -32.63
N PHE A 432 10.06 -5.88 -32.67
CA PHE A 432 9.69 -6.68 -33.86
C PHE A 432 8.75 -5.96 -34.84
N ARG A 433 8.53 -4.65 -34.67
CA ARG A 433 7.57 -3.86 -35.47
C ARG A 433 7.79 -3.99 -36.98
N GLY A 434 9.05 -3.94 -37.43
CA GLY A 434 9.37 -4.06 -38.86
C GLY A 434 9.00 -5.43 -39.45
N GLU A 435 9.17 -6.52 -38.69
CA GLU A 435 8.78 -7.86 -39.10
C GLU A 435 7.26 -8.00 -39.19
N ILE A 436 6.55 -7.45 -38.19
CA ILE A 436 5.08 -7.41 -38.15
C ILE A 436 4.53 -6.64 -39.36
N GLU A 437 5.03 -5.44 -39.62
CA GLU A 437 4.60 -4.62 -40.76
C GLU A 437 4.90 -5.31 -42.10
N THR A 438 6.06 -5.97 -42.22
CA THR A 438 6.42 -6.75 -43.41
C THR A 438 5.46 -7.93 -43.62
N HIS A 439 5.06 -8.61 -42.54
CA HIS A 439 4.07 -9.69 -42.60
C HIS A 439 2.70 -9.19 -43.03
N LEU A 440 2.20 -8.11 -42.42
CA LEU A 440 0.90 -7.51 -42.75
C LEU A 440 0.83 -7.04 -44.20
N ARG A 441 1.90 -6.41 -44.72
CA ARG A 441 1.98 -6.04 -46.15
C ARG A 441 1.88 -7.27 -47.05
N LYS A 442 2.63 -8.34 -46.75
CA LYS A 442 2.58 -9.60 -47.52
C LYS A 442 1.18 -10.22 -47.50
N GLN A 443 0.46 -10.18 -46.37
CA GLN A 443 -0.93 -10.64 -46.31
C GLN A 443 -1.84 -9.80 -47.19
N ALA A 444 -1.80 -8.46 -47.08
CA ALA A 444 -2.64 -7.57 -47.88
C ALA A 444 -2.44 -7.75 -49.39
N TYR A 445 -1.21 -7.97 -49.84
CA TYR A 445 -0.94 -8.29 -51.25
C TYR A 445 -1.59 -9.62 -51.69
N ARG A 446 -1.60 -10.65 -50.83
CA ARG A 446 -2.24 -11.95 -51.15
C ARG A 446 -3.76 -11.86 -51.20
N THR A 447 -4.37 -11.16 -50.24
CA THR A 447 -5.83 -10.98 -50.21
C THR A 447 -6.32 -10.18 -51.41
N ASN A 448 -5.56 -9.17 -51.85
CA ASN A 448 -5.89 -8.41 -53.06
C ASN A 448 -5.70 -9.23 -54.35
N SER A 449 -4.74 -10.16 -54.40
CA SER A 449 -4.61 -11.05 -55.57
C SER A 449 -5.72 -12.10 -55.65
N GLU A 450 -6.23 -12.58 -54.51
CA GLU A 450 -7.32 -13.58 -54.45
C GLU A 450 -8.71 -12.97 -54.69
N ALA A 451 -8.87 -11.65 -54.57
CA ALA A 451 -10.14 -10.94 -54.82
C ALA A 451 -10.33 -10.51 -56.29
N ILE A 452 -9.33 -10.73 -57.15
CA ILE A 452 -9.34 -10.34 -58.58
C ILE A 452 -9.56 -11.57 -59.49
N ASP A 453 -9.50 -12.79 -58.94
CA ASP A 453 -9.94 -14.04 -59.57
C ASP A 453 -11.36 -14.39 -59.14
#